data_AF-A0A2W2E0Z9-F1
#
_entry.id   AF-A0A2W2E0Z9-F1
#
_cell.length_a   1.000
_cell.length_b   1.000
_cell.length_c   1.000
_cell.angle_alpha   90.00
_cell.angle_beta   90.00
_cell.angle_gamma   90.00
#
_symmetry.space_group_name_H-M   'P 1'
#
loop_
_entity.id
_entity.type
_entity.pdbx_description
1 polymer ?
#
loop_
_entity_poly.entity_id
_entity_poly.type
_entity_poly.pdbx_seq_one_letter_code
_entity_poly.pdbx_strand_id
1 'polypeptide(L)'
;MIGHQLPQPSDGPPPDRPRAYPTHETPHTPLRPMWCCRACGHPWPCATARILLKVEYGRNEIGLSIYLSGLFYEATRDLYRLNP
;
A
#
# COMPACT_ATOMS: atom_id res chain seq x y z
N MET A 1 -31.89 -12.07 13.88
CA MET A 1 -30.52 -11.56 14.08
C MET A 1 -30.32 -10.40 13.14
N ILE A 2 -30.33 -9.17 13.65
CA ILE A 2 -30.08 -7.97 12.83
C ILE A 2 -28.56 -7.89 12.66
N GLY A 3 -28.06 -8.30 11.50
CA GLY A 3 -26.67 -8.07 11.13
C GLY A 3 -26.49 -6.58 10.89
N HIS A 4 -25.83 -5.88 11.82
CA HIS A 4 -25.37 -4.52 11.59
C HIS A 4 -24.18 -4.58 10.62
N GLN A 5 -24.47 -4.78 9.34
CA GLN A 5 -23.46 -4.67 8.30
C GLN A 5 -23.24 -3.18 8.08
N LEU A 6 -22.23 -2.64 8.78
CA LEU A 6 -21.77 -1.28 8.53
C LEU A 6 -21.41 -1.17 7.05
N PRO A 7 -21.85 -0.11 6.35
CA PRO A 7 -21.48 0.10 4.96
C PRO A 7 -19.96 0.12 4.88
N GLN A 8 -19.39 -0.67 3.97
CA GLN A 8 -17.95 -0.64 3.80
C GLN A 8 -17.55 0.72 3.21
N PRO A 9 -16.57 1.42 3.78
CA PRO A 9 -16.06 2.68 3.23
C PRO A 9 -15.68 2.49 1.76
N SER A 10 -15.77 3.52 0.91
CA SER A 10 -15.21 3.43 -0.45
C SER A 10 -13.72 3.07 -0.40
N ASP A 11 -13.19 2.44 -1.44
CA ASP A 11 -11.76 2.13 -1.50
C ASP A 11 -10.94 3.42 -1.33
N GLY A 12 -9.86 3.34 -0.55
CA GLY A 12 -8.91 4.45 -0.45
C GLY A 12 -8.27 4.77 -1.82
N PRO A 13 -7.67 5.97 -1.97
CA PRO A 13 -6.98 6.33 -3.20
C PRO A 13 -5.90 5.29 -3.55
N PRO A 14 -5.61 5.09 -4.84
CA PRO A 14 -4.57 4.15 -5.25
C PRO A 14 -3.21 4.58 -4.67
N PRO A 15 -2.38 3.63 -4.24
CA PRO A 15 -1.08 3.95 -3.68
C PRO A 15 -0.15 4.53 -4.76
N ASP A 16 0.30 5.76 -4.54
CA ASP A 16 1.14 6.54 -5.46
C ASP A 16 2.64 6.51 -5.08
N ARG A 17 2.98 5.90 -3.94
CA ARG A 17 4.35 5.87 -3.38
C ARG A 17 4.88 4.44 -3.16
N PRO A 18 6.21 4.28 -3.17
CA PRO A 18 7.22 5.29 -3.47
C PRO A 18 7.21 5.70 -4.95
N ARG A 19 7.59 6.95 -5.22
CA ARG A 19 7.76 7.43 -6.61
C ARG A 19 8.85 6.63 -7.32
N ALA A 20 8.72 6.49 -8.64
CA ALA A 20 9.72 5.83 -9.46
C ALA A 20 11.08 6.54 -9.37
N TYR A 21 12.14 5.76 -9.22
CA TYR A 21 13.51 6.25 -9.33
C TYR A 21 14.39 5.19 -10.00
N PRO A 22 14.98 5.48 -11.17
CA PRO A 22 14.79 6.66 -12.02
C PRO A 22 13.33 6.90 -12.44
N THR A 23 12.97 8.13 -12.82
CA THR A 23 11.57 8.56 -13.09
C THR A 23 10.89 7.83 -14.24
N HIS A 24 11.65 7.19 -15.13
CA HIS A 24 11.14 6.46 -16.29
C HIS A 24 10.85 4.98 -15.99
N GLU A 25 11.21 4.49 -14.80
CA GLU A 25 10.93 3.12 -14.41
C GLU A 25 9.52 2.96 -13.85
N THR A 26 9.04 1.71 -13.82
CA THR A 26 7.78 1.40 -13.15
C THR A 26 7.96 1.65 -11.65
N PRO A 27 7.10 2.43 -10.98
CA PRO A 27 7.24 2.69 -9.56
C PRO A 27 7.05 1.41 -8.76
N HIS A 28 7.82 1.26 -7.68
CA HIS A 28 7.72 0.12 -6.76
C HIS A 28 6.51 0.25 -5.81
N THR A 29 5.34 0.63 -6.33
CA THR A 29 4.07 0.75 -5.59
C THR A 29 3.43 -0.63 -5.31
N PRO A 30 2.55 -0.75 -4.31
CA PRO A 30 1.78 -1.96 -4.09
C PRO A 30 0.74 -2.17 -5.20
N LEU A 31 0.59 -3.43 -5.63
CA LEU A 31 -0.44 -3.89 -6.55
C LEU A 31 -1.56 -4.56 -5.75
N ARG A 32 -2.68 -3.86 -5.58
CA ARG A 32 -3.89 -4.43 -4.97
C ARG A 32 -4.60 -5.38 -5.95
N PRO A 33 -5.30 -6.44 -5.46
CA PRO A 33 -5.46 -6.84 -4.06
C PRO A 33 -4.40 -7.85 -3.59
N MET A 34 -3.41 -8.20 -4.43
CA MET A 34 -2.40 -9.22 -4.07
C MET A 34 -1.27 -8.69 -3.18
N TRP A 35 -1.12 -7.37 -3.07
CA TRP A 35 -0.09 -6.69 -2.28
C TRP A 35 1.34 -7.10 -2.63
N CYS A 36 1.59 -7.41 -3.91
CA CYS A 36 2.93 -7.52 -4.46
C CYS A 36 3.42 -6.17 -4.98
N CYS A 37 4.72 -6.05 -5.25
CA CYS A 37 5.29 -4.88 -5.88
C CYS A 37 4.99 -4.88 -7.38
N ARG A 38 4.43 -3.78 -7.89
CA ARG A 38 4.10 -3.61 -9.32
C ARG A 38 5.31 -3.78 -10.23
N ALA A 39 6.49 -3.33 -9.80
CA ALA A 39 7.69 -3.32 -10.62
C ALA A 39 8.44 -4.66 -10.65
N CYS A 40 8.46 -5.42 -9.54
CA CYS A 40 9.29 -6.62 -9.42
C CYS A 40 8.56 -7.89 -8.96
N GLY A 41 7.27 -7.83 -8.64
CA GLY A 41 6.45 -8.99 -8.27
C GLY A 41 6.69 -9.56 -6.86
N HIS A 42 7.72 -9.13 -6.14
CA HIS A 42 7.95 -9.55 -4.76
C HIS A 42 6.89 -9.00 -3.79
N PRO A 43 6.71 -9.62 -2.59
CA PRO A 43 5.84 -9.07 -1.56
C PRO A 43 6.16 -7.61 -1.27
N TRP A 44 5.15 -6.76 -1.27
CA TRP A 44 5.32 -5.35 -0.97
C TRP A 44 5.26 -5.13 0.55
N PRO A 45 6.16 -4.32 1.14
CA PRO A 45 7.19 -3.51 0.51
C PRO A 45 8.44 -4.31 0.12
N CYS A 46 8.80 -4.30 -1.18
CA CYS A 46 10.03 -4.92 -1.66
C CYS A 46 11.28 -4.12 -1.21
N ALA A 47 12.49 -4.68 -1.36
CA ALA A 47 13.73 -4.04 -0.92
C ALA A 47 13.88 -2.60 -1.48
N THR A 48 13.67 -2.40 -2.77
CA THR A 48 13.73 -1.08 -3.41
C THR A 48 12.66 -0.15 -2.85
N ALA A 49 11.42 -0.63 -2.67
CA ALA A 49 10.35 0.18 -2.10
C ALA A 49 10.69 0.67 -0.69
N ARG A 50 11.28 -0.18 0.15
CA ARG A 50 11.70 0.18 1.52
C ARG A 50 12.76 1.28 1.52
N ILE A 51 13.72 1.23 0.59
CA ILE A 51 14.75 2.26 0.46
C ILE A 51 14.13 3.56 -0.02
N LEU A 52 13.35 3.51 -1.11
CA LEU A 52 12.75 4.71 -1.70
C LEU A 52 11.76 5.39 -0.75
N LEU A 53 10.95 4.63 -0.01
CA LEU A 53 10.06 5.19 1.02
C LEU A 53 10.85 5.89 2.13
N LYS A 54 11.96 5.31 2.59
CA LYS A 54 12.82 5.96 3.59
C LYS A 54 13.45 7.23 3.05
N VAL A 55 13.86 7.25 1.78
CA VAL A 55 14.41 8.45 1.14
C VAL A 55 13.34 9.53 0.95
N GLU A 56 12.18 9.17 0.39
CA GLU A 56 11.09 10.10 0.09
C GLU A 56 10.49 10.72 1.37
N TYR A 57 10.38 9.93 2.44
CA TYR A 57 9.89 10.45 3.71
C TYR A 57 11.00 11.05 4.58
N GLY A 58 12.25 10.64 4.45
CA GLY A 58 13.44 11.27 5.05
C GLY A 58 13.29 11.62 6.54
N ARG A 59 12.88 12.86 6.80
CA ARG A 59 12.66 13.43 8.15
C ARG A 59 11.21 13.35 8.67
N ASN A 60 10.30 12.77 7.90
CA ASN A 60 8.88 12.67 8.18
C ASN A 60 8.48 11.21 8.45
N GLU A 61 9.07 10.61 9.47
CA GLU A 61 8.81 9.22 9.87
C GLU A 61 7.36 9.01 10.33
N ILE A 62 6.76 10.04 10.93
CA ILE A 62 5.34 10.05 11.32
C ILE A 62 4.46 9.93 10.06
N GLY A 63 4.74 10.74 9.03
CA GLY A 63 4.03 10.66 7.75
C GLY A 63 4.18 9.30 7.07
N LEU A 64 5.37 8.67 7.15
CA LEU A 64 5.59 7.32 6.62
C LEU A 64 4.75 6.30 7.38
N SER A 65 4.69 6.41 8.70
CA SER A 65 3.91 5.51 9.56
C SER A 65 2.42 5.63 9.27
N ILE A 66 1.89 6.85 9.12
CA ILE A 66 0.49 7.09 8.75
C ILE A 66 0.18 6.49 7.37
N TYR A 67 1.06 6.72 6.39
CA TYR A 67 0.91 6.15 5.05
C TYR A 67 0.87 4.62 5.07
N LEU A 68 1.83 3.97 5.73
CA LEU A 68 1.88 2.51 5.84
C LEU A 68 0.68 1.95 6.61
N SER A 69 0.18 2.67 7.63
CA SER A 69 -1.01 2.27 8.38
C SER A 69 -2.27 2.30 7.50
N GLY A 70 -2.42 3.32 6.65
CA GLY A 70 -3.51 3.39 5.68
C GLY A 70 -3.47 2.21 4.69
N LEU A 71 -2.28 1.86 4.19
CA LEU A 71 -2.12 0.70 3.32
C LEU A 71 -2.39 -0.63 4.03
N PHE A 72 -1.98 -0.77 5.29
CA PHE A 72 -2.28 -1.94 6.10
C PHE A 72 -3.79 -2.16 6.27
N TYR A 73 -4.54 -1.07 6.48
CA TYR A 73 -6.00 -1.13 6.56
C TYR A 73 -6.64 -1.62 5.26
N GLU A 74 -6.23 -1.06 4.11
CA GLU A 74 -6.70 -1.51 2.80
C GLU A 74 -6.30 -2.97 2.52
N ALA A 75 -5.10 -3.40 2.95
CA ALA A 75 -4.63 -4.77 2.78
C ALA A 75 -5.45 -5.77 3.58
N THR A 76 -5.79 -5.40 4.81
CA THR A 76 -6.66 -6.19 5.68
C THR A 76 -8.05 -6.33 5.05
N ARG A 77 -8.58 -5.25 4.48
CA ARG A 77 -9.86 -5.27 3.77
C ARG A 77 -9.84 -6.17 2.54
N ASP A 78 -8.80 -6.08 1.72
CA ASP A 78 -8.63 -6.93 0.54
C ASP A 78 -8.52 -8.40 0.96
N LEU A 79 -7.80 -8.71 2.05
CA LEU A 79 -7.72 -10.05 2.62
C LEU A 79 -9.09 -10.61 3.01
N TYR A 80 -9.90 -9.83 3.74
CA TYR A 80 -11.27 -10.24 4.10
C TYR A 80 -12.16 -10.45 2.88
N ARG A 81 -12.03 -9.62 1.84
CA ARG A 81 -12.80 -9.78 0.60
C ARG A 81 -12.40 -11.05 -0.17
N LEU A 82 -11.12 -11.39 -0.18
CA LEU A 82 -10.58 -12.57 -0.86
C LEU A 82 -10.83 -13.87 -0.08
N ASN A 83 -10.99 -13.79 1.24
CA ASN A 83 -11.22 -14.92 2.13
C ASN A 83 -12.40 -14.63 3.09
N PRO A 84 -13.66 -14.75 2.61
CA PRO A 84 -14.86 -14.40 3.37
C PRO A 84 -15.19 -15.37 4.50
#